data_AF-A0A1M6T4M4-F1
#
_entry.id   AF-A0A1M6T4M4-F1
#
_cell.length_a   1.000
_cell.length_b   1.000
_cell.length_c   1.000
_cell.angle_alpha   90.00
_cell.angle_beta   90.00
_cell.angle_gamma   90.00
#
_symmetry.space_group_name_H-M   'P 1'
#
loop_
_entity.id
_entity.type
_entity.pdbx_description
1 polymer ?
#
loop_
_entity_poly.entity_id
_entity_poly.type
_entity_poly.pdbx_seq_one_letter_code
_entity_poly.pdbx_strand_id
1 'polypeptide(L)'
;MKKNFLTSVAFALALGLVACDDSSSGAGPDPVAEVSSSSGDEAISSSEKASSGGSSVSSSNSKGNESASSSSEQMNSSFESGKNSSSSVVESSSSEGCPFNGRNEDGSADLAANCCNGDTAIVMSGVYTQYFTCKYDFWLRDSVGGQDTVKPYVPHPNMEKQFASKIDYETFVDERDGQEYKIVTIKKHFDGAGDGVDEQYTFFAENLNLGKQILANATEFSDSIVEKVCYNDDEWYCDNGFGGLYTWSEAMNIPKKYDTVAVEKLDTTYFDNGKYIDQHIQGICPKGWHIMEENEWRFLGGGAMVNSRAVWNGQDYYGFSLLPVGYSFQGKFYGYGEFARAWLPALSKKRDDMGRTVLTSDTDAYTLYDSGLERYGYQPVRCTKDY
;
A
#
# COMPACT_ATOMS: atom_id res chain seq x y z
N MET A 1 -18.75 -72.01 -8.50
CA MET A 1 -20.15 -71.79 -8.05
C MET A 1 -20.32 -70.31 -7.70
N LYS A 2 -21.55 -69.76 -7.71
CA LYS A 2 -22.09 -68.55 -7.02
C LYS A 2 -21.12 -67.39 -6.63
N LYS A 3 -21.44 -66.09 -6.81
CA LYS A 3 -22.48 -65.40 -7.62
C LYS A 3 -22.17 -63.89 -7.63
N ASN A 4 -22.74 -63.17 -8.59
CA ASN A 4 -22.60 -61.74 -8.89
C ASN A 4 -22.95 -60.80 -7.71
N PHE A 5 -22.44 -59.56 -7.76
CA PHE A 5 -23.34 -58.40 -7.93
C PHE A 5 -22.66 -57.24 -8.67
N LEU A 6 -23.40 -56.59 -9.58
CA LEU A 6 -23.12 -55.27 -10.17
C LEU A 6 -24.28 -54.35 -9.79
N THR A 7 -24.00 -53.06 -9.61
CA THR A 7 -25.04 -52.01 -9.57
C THR A 7 -24.60 -50.82 -10.41
N SER A 8 -25.11 -50.77 -11.64
CA SER A 8 -25.18 -49.52 -12.41
C SER A 8 -26.46 -48.77 -12.03
N VAL A 9 -26.40 -47.45 -11.91
CA VAL A 9 -27.60 -46.61 -11.76
C VAL A 9 -27.70 -45.72 -12.99
N ALA A 10 -28.78 -45.90 -13.76
CA ALA A 10 -29.22 -45.01 -14.81
C ALA A 10 -30.72 -44.80 -14.63
N PHE A 11 -31.18 -43.56 -14.80
CA PHE A 11 -32.60 -43.21 -14.72
C PHE A 11 -32.94 -42.27 -15.88
N ALA A 12 -34.06 -42.52 -16.55
CA ALA A 12 -34.48 -41.77 -17.74
C ALA A 12 -36.00 -41.60 -17.74
N LEU A 13 -36.45 -40.35 -17.83
CA LEU A 13 -37.83 -39.90 -18.06
C LEU A 13 -37.78 -38.39 -18.39
N ALA A 14 -38.56 -37.83 -19.30
CA ALA A 14 -39.25 -38.39 -20.47
C ALA A 14 -39.57 -37.23 -21.44
N LEU A 15 -39.69 -37.51 -22.74
CA LEU A 15 -40.09 -36.50 -23.73
C LEU A 15 -41.62 -36.43 -23.84
N GLY A 16 -42.17 -35.22 -23.82
CA GLY A 16 -43.55 -34.92 -24.24
C GLY A 16 -43.54 -34.13 -25.54
N LEU A 17 -44.18 -34.65 -26.58
CA LEU A 17 -44.35 -33.98 -27.88
C LEU A 17 -45.78 -33.46 -28.01
N VAL A 18 -45.92 -32.21 -28.47
CA VAL A 18 -47.10 -31.69 -29.16
C VAL A 18 -46.59 -30.90 -30.36
N ALA A 19 -47.18 -31.14 -31.54
CA ALA A 19 -46.85 -30.45 -32.79
C ALA A 19 -47.73 -29.18 -32.96
N CYS A 20 -47.77 -28.43 -34.07
CA CYS A 20 -47.35 -28.66 -35.45
C CYS A 20 -47.26 -27.31 -36.19
N ASP A 21 -46.34 -27.21 -37.16
CA ASP A 21 -46.39 -26.33 -38.35
C ASP A 21 -46.56 -24.78 -38.15
N ASP A 22 -46.30 -23.92 -39.14
CA ASP A 22 -46.07 -24.16 -40.58
C ASP A 22 -44.99 -23.23 -41.16
N SER A 23 -44.54 -23.57 -42.37
CA SER A 23 -43.86 -22.81 -43.45
C SER A 23 -43.56 -21.30 -43.28
N SER A 24 -42.57 -20.68 -43.94
CA SER A 24 -41.40 -21.07 -44.77
C SER A 24 -40.96 -19.82 -45.57
N SER A 25 -39.66 -19.54 -45.68
CA SER A 25 -39.02 -18.71 -46.74
C SER A 25 -39.38 -17.21 -46.88
N GLY A 26 -38.36 -16.34 -47.00
CA GLY A 26 -38.50 -14.96 -47.48
C GLY A 26 -37.26 -14.11 -47.25
N ALA A 27 -36.70 -13.48 -48.30
CA ALA A 27 -35.52 -12.62 -48.22
C ALA A 27 -35.87 -11.15 -47.88
N GLY A 28 -34.86 -10.35 -47.50
CA GLY A 28 -34.93 -8.88 -47.40
C GLY A 28 -34.86 -8.18 -48.77
N PRO A 29 -34.54 -6.86 -48.87
CA PRO A 29 -33.90 -6.00 -47.86
C PRO A 29 -34.63 -4.64 -47.59
N ASP A 30 -33.91 -3.71 -46.97
CA ASP A 30 -34.24 -2.31 -46.59
C ASP A 30 -34.57 -1.34 -47.76
N PRO A 31 -34.77 -0.01 -47.54
CA PRO A 31 -35.38 0.76 -46.43
C PRO A 31 -36.49 1.73 -46.93
N VAL A 32 -37.09 2.59 -46.08
CA VAL A 32 -37.43 4.00 -46.45
C VAL A 32 -37.83 4.93 -45.28
N ALA A 33 -37.47 6.21 -45.48
CA ALA A 33 -38.18 7.46 -45.12
C ALA A 33 -38.23 8.01 -43.68
N GLU A 34 -37.92 9.31 -43.61
CA GLU A 34 -37.99 10.22 -42.46
C GLU A 34 -39.42 10.75 -42.21
N VAL A 35 -39.63 11.36 -41.03
CA VAL A 35 -40.43 12.60 -40.89
C VAL A 35 -39.73 13.54 -39.91
N SER A 36 -39.80 14.85 -40.17
CA SER A 36 -39.02 15.90 -39.47
C SER A 36 -39.87 16.74 -38.50
N SER A 37 -39.25 17.82 -37.99
CA SER A 37 -39.81 19.00 -37.27
C SER A 37 -39.91 18.94 -35.72
N SER A 38 -39.73 20.05 -34.99
CA SER A 38 -38.97 21.30 -35.24
C SER A 38 -38.86 22.14 -33.96
N SER A 39 -38.05 23.22 -34.00
CA SER A 39 -38.09 24.43 -33.15
C SER A 39 -37.81 24.27 -31.64
N GLY A 40 -37.02 25.15 -31.00
CA GLY A 40 -36.28 26.29 -31.55
C GLY A 40 -35.38 26.98 -30.51
N ASP A 41 -34.68 28.03 -30.97
CA ASP A 41 -34.54 29.37 -30.36
C ASP A 41 -34.03 29.49 -28.89
N GLU A 42 -33.00 30.27 -28.52
CA GLU A 42 -32.22 31.30 -29.24
C GLU A 42 -30.74 31.36 -28.75
N ALA A 43 -29.97 32.28 -29.35
CA ALA A 43 -28.58 32.64 -29.04
C ALA A 43 -28.43 33.40 -27.68
N ILE A 44 -27.30 34.00 -27.23
CA ILE A 44 -26.40 34.97 -27.90
C ILE A 44 -24.95 34.92 -27.38
N SER A 45 -24.02 35.02 -28.33
CA SER A 45 -22.64 35.56 -28.34
C SER A 45 -21.75 35.66 -27.08
N SER A 46 -20.51 35.22 -27.30
CA SER A 46 -19.27 35.53 -26.59
C SER A 46 -18.78 36.99 -26.73
N SER A 47 -17.86 37.40 -25.83
CA SER A 47 -16.55 38.09 -26.06
C SER A 47 -16.12 38.92 -24.83
N GLU A 48 -14.88 39.42 -24.67
CA GLU A 48 -13.49 38.91 -24.73
C GLU A 48 -12.56 40.09 -24.28
N LYS A 49 -11.30 39.83 -23.88
CA LYS A 49 -10.13 40.78 -23.81
C LYS A 49 -10.09 41.94 -22.76
N ALA A 50 -9.40 41.65 -21.64
CA ALA A 50 -8.20 42.32 -21.09
C ALA A 50 -7.92 43.85 -21.22
N SER A 51 -7.40 44.48 -20.14
CA SER A 51 -5.99 45.00 -20.03
C SER A 51 -5.64 45.80 -18.75
N SER A 52 -4.35 45.69 -18.32
CA SER A 52 -3.48 46.68 -17.63
C SER A 52 -3.93 47.53 -16.41
N GLY A 53 -3.28 47.31 -15.25
CA GLY A 53 -2.06 48.06 -14.86
C GLY A 53 -2.10 49.22 -13.82
N GLY A 54 -1.36 49.05 -12.70
CA GLY A 54 -0.43 50.08 -12.16
C GLY A 54 -0.73 50.81 -10.83
N SER A 55 0.20 50.66 -9.86
CA SER A 55 0.68 51.70 -8.89
C SER A 55 -0.29 52.31 -7.83
N SER A 56 0.11 52.79 -6.63
CA SER A 56 1.37 52.76 -5.82
C SER A 56 1.15 53.50 -4.46
N VAL A 57 2.15 53.55 -3.53
CA VAL A 57 2.26 54.47 -2.34
C VAL A 57 1.26 54.13 -1.17
N SER A 58 1.49 54.26 0.16
CA SER A 58 2.55 54.68 1.14
C SER A 58 2.21 54.17 2.57
N SER A 59 3.01 54.26 3.65
CA SER A 59 4.46 54.09 3.93
C SER A 59 4.76 54.35 5.44
N SER A 60 5.86 53.79 6.00
CA SER A 60 6.44 54.10 7.36
C SER A 60 5.60 53.69 8.59
N ASN A 61 6.05 53.56 9.85
CA ASN A 61 7.32 53.76 10.61
C ASN A 61 7.13 53.00 11.98
N SER A 62 8.04 52.72 12.92
CA SER A 62 9.50 52.57 13.08
C SER A 62 9.82 52.56 14.60
N LYS A 63 10.73 51.71 15.10
CA LYS A 63 11.37 51.74 16.47
C LYS A 63 10.42 51.47 17.68
N GLY A 64 10.89 51.07 18.88
CA GLY A 64 12.24 50.62 19.31
C GLY A 64 12.40 50.56 20.87
N ASN A 65 13.48 49.92 21.34
CA ASN A 65 14.06 49.90 22.71
C ASN A 65 13.35 49.22 23.91
N GLU A 66 13.90 48.05 24.29
CA GLU A 66 14.70 47.78 25.51
C GLU A 66 14.27 48.15 26.95
N SER A 67 14.62 47.23 27.86
CA SER A 67 15.17 47.42 29.25
C SER A 67 14.26 47.40 30.50
N ALA A 68 14.20 46.20 31.11
CA ALA A 68 14.71 45.84 32.45
C ALA A 68 14.13 46.43 33.78
N SER A 69 14.26 45.60 34.84
CA SER A 69 14.15 45.89 36.29
C SER A 69 12.74 46.20 36.86
N SER A 70 12.40 45.87 38.12
CA SER A 70 12.97 44.89 39.08
C SER A 70 12.04 44.65 40.29
N SER A 71 12.11 43.45 40.85
CA SER A 71 11.95 43.07 42.27
C SER A 71 11.08 43.88 43.24
N SER A 72 10.08 43.22 43.83
CA SER A 72 9.77 43.37 45.26
C SER A 72 9.16 42.09 45.85
N GLU A 73 9.79 41.55 46.89
CA GLU A 73 9.23 40.46 47.70
C GLU A 73 8.27 41.02 48.75
N GLN A 74 7.27 40.23 49.16
CA GLN A 74 6.74 40.34 50.52
C GLN A 74 6.16 39.00 50.99
N MET A 75 6.89 38.32 51.89
CA MET A 75 6.31 37.26 52.71
C MET A 75 5.48 37.87 53.84
N ASN A 76 4.43 37.18 54.26
CA ASN A 76 3.90 37.29 55.62
C ASN A 76 3.47 35.90 56.11
N SER A 77 3.68 35.60 57.39
CA SER A 77 3.64 34.23 57.92
C SER A 77 2.87 34.12 59.23
N SER A 78 2.13 33.02 59.40
CA SER A 78 1.53 32.64 60.68
C SER A 78 1.37 31.11 60.82
N PHE A 79 1.75 30.62 62.01
CA PHE A 79 1.63 29.24 62.52
C PHE A 79 0.18 28.97 63.00
N GLU A 80 -0.28 27.79 63.46
CA GLU A 80 0.19 26.38 63.55
C GLU A 80 -1.08 25.48 63.41
N SER A 81 -1.15 24.14 63.51
CA SER A 81 -0.28 23.05 63.98
C SER A 81 -0.66 21.71 63.32
N GLY A 82 0.18 20.66 63.44
CA GLY A 82 -0.23 19.28 63.14
C GLY A 82 0.90 18.32 62.77
N LYS A 83 1.07 17.23 63.53
CA LYS A 83 2.07 16.15 63.28
C LYS A 83 1.39 15.03 62.45
N ASN A 84 2.08 14.30 61.57
CA ASN A 84 3.16 13.37 61.93
C ASN A 84 4.06 12.96 60.73
N SER A 85 5.10 12.17 61.01
CA SER A 85 6.11 11.57 60.11
C SER A 85 5.53 10.79 58.89
N SER A 86 6.26 10.48 57.82
CA SER A 86 7.71 10.21 57.70
C SER A 86 8.33 10.58 56.34
N SER A 87 9.67 10.53 56.26
CA SER A 87 10.47 10.86 55.08
C SER A 87 10.44 9.81 53.96
N SER A 88 10.27 10.27 52.73
CA SER A 88 10.91 9.71 51.53
C SER A 88 11.45 10.87 50.67
N VAL A 89 12.51 10.62 49.89
CA VAL A 89 13.17 11.68 49.11
C VAL A 89 12.31 12.01 47.88
N VAL A 90 11.93 13.28 47.74
CA VAL A 90 11.39 13.81 46.48
C VAL A 90 12.52 14.18 45.53
N GLU A 91 12.87 13.26 44.62
CA GLU A 91 13.33 13.72 43.31
C GLU A 91 12.11 14.18 42.52
N SER A 92 11.93 15.50 42.45
CA SER A 92 10.93 16.14 41.63
C SER A 92 11.32 16.08 40.16
N SER A 93 11.08 14.94 39.50
CA SER A 93 11.04 14.88 38.04
C SER A 93 9.75 15.54 37.57
N SER A 94 9.86 16.68 36.89
CA SER A 94 8.72 17.49 36.45
C SER A 94 8.07 16.90 35.20
N SER A 95 6.95 16.18 35.37
CA SER A 95 6.03 15.82 34.28
C SER A 95 4.80 16.73 34.26
N GLU A 96 5.01 18.05 34.28
CA GLU A 96 3.99 18.98 33.78
C GLU A 96 3.82 18.75 32.28
N GLY A 97 2.76 18.03 31.90
CA GLY A 97 2.39 17.77 30.51
C GLY A 97 2.62 16.34 30.05
N CYS A 98 1.62 15.48 30.25
CA CYS A 98 1.28 14.47 29.25
C CYS A 98 -0.25 14.31 29.13
N PRO A 99 -0.94 15.20 28.38
CA PRO A 99 -2.40 15.31 28.39
C PRO A 99 -3.06 14.72 27.12
N PHE A 100 -2.65 13.53 26.67
CA PHE A 100 -3.20 12.91 25.45
C PHE A 100 -3.54 11.42 25.59
N ASN A 101 -4.61 11.01 24.92
CA ASN A 101 -5.20 9.68 25.00
C ASN A 101 -4.41 8.65 24.17
N GLY A 102 -3.28 8.15 24.66
CA GLY A 102 -2.66 6.92 24.15
C GLY A 102 -3.47 5.64 24.46
N ARG A 103 -4.71 5.78 24.94
CA ARG A 103 -5.59 4.70 25.41
C ARG A 103 -7.05 4.96 25.06
N ASN A 104 -7.76 3.89 24.76
CA ASN A 104 -9.22 3.84 24.61
C ASN A 104 -9.93 3.95 25.97
N GLU A 105 -11.26 4.13 25.97
CA GLU A 105 -12.07 4.21 27.19
C GLU A 105 -12.02 2.96 28.08
N ASP A 106 -11.69 1.79 27.51
CA ASP A 106 -11.49 0.53 28.24
C ASP A 106 -10.08 0.38 28.86
N GLY A 107 -9.20 1.36 28.63
CA GLY A 107 -7.81 1.36 29.11
C GLY A 107 -6.83 0.57 28.24
N SER A 108 -7.28 -0.08 27.16
CA SER A 108 -6.41 -0.63 26.12
C SER A 108 -5.68 0.49 25.38
N ALA A 109 -4.52 0.19 24.79
CA ALA A 109 -3.76 1.19 24.05
C ALA A 109 -4.36 1.46 22.67
N ASP A 110 -4.50 2.74 22.32
CA ASP A 110 -4.71 3.15 20.93
C ASP A 110 -3.34 3.33 20.28
N LEU A 111 -3.02 2.50 19.29
CA LEU A 111 -1.74 2.55 18.56
C LEU A 111 -1.67 3.69 17.54
N ALA A 112 -2.81 4.27 17.14
CA ALA A 112 -2.88 5.40 16.21
C ALA A 112 -2.69 6.74 16.95
N ALA A 113 -3.09 6.79 18.23
CA ALA A 113 -2.85 7.92 19.11
C ALA A 113 -1.38 8.08 19.54
N ASN A 114 -1.05 9.29 20.01
CA ASN A 114 0.24 9.57 20.65
C ASN A 114 0.22 9.05 22.08
N CYS A 115 1.39 8.66 22.57
CA CYS A 115 1.60 8.09 23.90
C CYS A 115 2.63 8.91 24.69
N CYS A 116 2.74 8.69 26.00
CA CYS A 116 3.77 9.32 26.82
C CYS A 116 5.06 8.49 26.77
N ASN A 117 6.23 9.11 26.56
CA ASN A 117 7.50 8.37 26.49
C ASN A 117 7.71 7.44 27.71
N GLY A 118 7.92 6.15 27.44
CA GLY A 118 8.00 5.10 28.46
C GLY A 118 6.69 4.38 28.78
N ASP A 119 5.54 4.82 28.25
CA ASP A 119 4.30 4.04 28.26
C ASP A 119 4.52 2.67 27.59
N THR A 120 3.81 1.65 28.05
CA THR A 120 3.80 0.31 27.43
C THR A 120 2.39 -0.11 27.02
N ALA A 121 2.29 -0.69 25.83
CA ALA A 121 1.07 -1.24 25.24
C ALA A 121 1.21 -2.73 24.98
N ILE A 122 0.10 -3.45 25.15
CA ILE A 122 -0.02 -4.85 24.79
C ILE A 122 -1.24 -4.99 23.87
N VAL A 123 -1.00 -5.43 22.63
CA VAL A 123 -2.06 -5.67 21.64
C VAL A 123 -2.14 -7.15 21.33
N MET A 124 -3.26 -7.77 21.71
CA MET A 124 -3.50 -9.20 21.49
C MET A 124 -4.21 -9.42 20.16
N SER A 125 -3.68 -10.34 19.34
CA SER A 125 -4.27 -10.73 18.06
C SER A 125 -4.44 -12.25 18.03
N GLY A 126 -5.62 -12.72 18.45
CA GLY A 126 -5.88 -14.15 18.63
C GLY A 126 -4.98 -14.76 19.70
N VAL A 127 -3.96 -15.54 19.28
CA VAL A 127 -2.96 -16.16 20.17
C VAL A 127 -1.66 -15.34 20.30
N TYR A 128 -1.50 -14.28 19.51
CA TYR A 128 -0.29 -13.44 19.50
C TYR A 128 -0.43 -12.27 20.47
N THR A 129 0.67 -11.88 21.09
CA THR A 129 0.74 -10.76 22.05
C THR A 129 1.87 -9.82 21.61
N GLN A 130 1.51 -8.70 20.98
CA GLN A 130 2.50 -7.70 20.58
C GLN A 130 2.75 -6.73 21.73
N TYR A 131 4.03 -6.44 22.01
CA TYR A 131 4.46 -5.47 23.01
C TYR A 131 5.01 -4.23 22.31
N PHE A 132 4.57 -3.05 22.74
CA PHE A 132 5.07 -1.77 22.25
C PHE A 132 5.45 -0.87 23.44
N THR A 133 6.49 -0.06 23.25
CA THR A 133 6.91 0.99 24.17
C THR A 133 6.90 2.30 23.44
N CYS A 134 6.36 3.32 24.10
CA CYS A 134 6.33 4.66 23.57
C CYS A 134 7.73 5.29 23.57
N LYS A 135 8.21 5.71 22.41
CA LYS A 135 9.50 6.42 22.25
C LYS A 135 9.33 7.51 21.19
N TYR A 136 9.78 8.72 21.53
CA TYR A 136 9.55 9.94 20.75
C TYR A 136 8.05 10.25 20.55
N ASP A 137 7.23 9.96 21.57
CA ASP A 137 5.76 10.11 21.61
C ASP A 137 4.98 9.15 20.67
N PHE A 138 5.66 8.14 20.10
CA PHE A 138 5.11 7.15 19.17
C PHE A 138 5.25 5.71 19.69
N TRP A 139 4.26 4.87 19.40
CA TRP A 139 4.29 3.44 19.72
C TRP A 139 5.25 2.68 18.79
N LEU A 140 6.34 2.16 19.35
CA LEU A 140 7.30 1.30 18.65
C LEU A 140 7.23 -0.13 19.20
N ARG A 141 7.25 -1.14 18.31
CA ARG A 141 7.12 -2.56 18.66
C ARG A 141 8.42 -3.09 19.27
N ASP A 142 8.43 -3.55 20.52
CA ASP A 142 9.63 -4.11 21.17
C ASP A 142 9.78 -5.62 21.01
N SER A 143 8.66 -6.36 20.92
CA SER A 143 8.64 -7.82 20.76
C SER A 143 7.25 -8.38 20.41
N VAL A 144 7.20 -9.65 20.00
CA VAL A 144 5.95 -10.40 19.76
C VAL A 144 6.00 -11.74 20.51
N GLY A 145 5.13 -11.91 21.48
CA GLY A 145 4.88 -13.17 22.19
C GLY A 145 3.91 -14.08 21.42
N GLY A 146 4.05 -15.40 21.60
CA GLY A 146 3.26 -16.40 20.87
C GLY A 146 3.82 -16.75 19.48
N GLN A 147 5.07 -16.38 19.19
CA GLN A 147 5.72 -16.67 17.93
C GLN A 147 6.07 -18.17 17.79
N ASP A 148 5.76 -18.77 16.65
CA ASP A 148 6.29 -20.09 16.28
C ASP A 148 7.79 -19.97 16.02
N THR A 149 8.60 -20.63 16.84
CA THR A 149 10.06 -20.71 16.65
C THR A 149 10.45 -21.66 15.51
N VAL A 150 9.50 -22.45 15.00
CA VAL A 150 9.65 -23.31 13.83
C VAL A 150 8.77 -22.77 12.72
N LYS A 151 9.38 -22.08 11.75
CA LYS A 151 8.70 -21.71 10.50
C LYS A 151 8.41 -22.96 9.66
N PRO A 152 7.33 -22.97 8.85
CA PRO A 152 7.16 -24.02 7.86
C PRO A 152 8.32 -23.99 6.84
N TYR A 153 8.78 -25.17 6.44
CA TYR A 153 9.64 -25.28 5.27
C TYR A 153 8.82 -24.97 4.01
N VAL A 154 9.24 -23.97 3.26
CA VAL A 154 8.65 -23.62 1.96
C VAL A 154 9.67 -24.00 0.88
N PRO A 155 9.32 -24.84 -0.10
CA PRO A 155 10.27 -25.27 -1.12
C PRO A 155 10.54 -24.14 -2.12
N HIS A 156 11.81 -23.99 -2.50
CA HIS A 156 12.24 -23.13 -3.60
C HIS A 156 11.68 -23.65 -4.93
N PRO A 157 10.88 -22.84 -5.67
CA PRO A 157 10.37 -23.20 -6.98
C PRO A 157 11.46 -23.10 -8.06
N ASN A 158 11.24 -23.78 -9.20
CA ASN A 158 12.12 -23.64 -10.36
C ASN A 158 11.85 -22.31 -11.09
N MET A 159 12.86 -21.46 -11.15
CA MET A 159 12.81 -20.10 -11.74
C MET A 159 13.27 -20.03 -13.20
N GLU A 160 13.66 -21.15 -13.84
CA GLU A 160 13.99 -21.23 -15.29
C GLU A 160 12.90 -20.64 -16.21
N LYS A 161 11.66 -20.54 -15.70
CA LYS A 161 10.49 -20.00 -16.41
C LYS A 161 9.88 -18.77 -15.73
N GLN A 162 10.66 -18.05 -14.93
CA GLN A 162 10.21 -16.76 -14.36
C GLN A 162 9.75 -15.81 -15.47
N PHE A 163 10.67 -15.54 -16.40
CA PHE A 163 10.49 -14.57 -17.49
C PHE A 163 9.94 -15.23 -18.78
N ALA A 164 9.10 -14.50 -19.50
CA ALA A 164 8.49 -14.99 -20.74
C ALA A 164 9.50 -15.08 -21.89
N SER A 165 9.85 -16.30 -22.31
CA SER A 165 10.86 -16.60 -23.36
C SER A 165 10.56 -16.12 -24.79
N LYS A 166 9.59 -15.21 -24.96
CA LYS A 166 9.23 -14.53 -26.24
C LYS A 166 9.35 -13.01 -26.14
N ILE A 167 9.59 -12.48 -24.94
CA ILE A 167 9.78 -11.07 -24.66
C ILE A 167 11.28 -10.80 -24.65
N ASP A 168 11.69 -9.72 -25.30
CA ASP A 168 13.05 -9.19 -25.18
C ASP A 168 13.08 -8.26 -23.95
N TYR A 169 14.01 -8.51 -23.03
CA TYR A 169 14.08 -7.83 -21.74
C TYR A 169 15.31 -6.96 -21.69
N GLU A 170 15.12 -5.66 -21.46
CA GLU A 170 16.22 -4.76 -21.16
C GLU A 170 16.72 -5.02 -19.72
N THR A 171 18.02 -4.87 -19.49
CA THR A 171 18.60 -4.89 -18.13
C THR A 171 18.70 -3.46 -17.61
N PHE A 172 18.10 -3.22 -16.45
CA PHE A 172 18.37 -2.06 -15.61
C PHE A 172 19.36 -2.45 -14.50
N VAL A 173 20.21 -1.52 -14.07
CA VAL A 173 21.12 -1.73 -12.93
C VAL A 173 20.88 -0.62 -11.93
N ASP A 174 20.56 -0.97 -10.69
CA ASP A 174 20.38 0.02 -9.63
C ASP A 174 21.74 0.49 -9.09
N GLU A 175 22.05 1.76 -9.27
CA GLU A 175 23.32 2.37 -8.85
C GLU A 175 23.55 2.34 -7.32
N ARG A 176 22.52 2.00 -6.53
CA ARG A 176 22.55 2.05 -5.06
C ARG A 176 23.12 0.79 -4.41
N ASP A 177 22.89 -0.38 -5.03
CA ASP A 177 23.34 -1.69 -4.54
C ASP A 177 24.00 -2.57 -5.62
N GLY A 178 23.88 -2.21 -6.90
CA GLY A 178 24.39 -2.97 -8.03
C GLY A 178 23.49 -4.11 -8.48
N GLN A 179 22.26 -4.22 -7.97
CA GLN A 179 21.30 -5.23 -8.39
C GLN A 179 20.90 -4.99 -9.86
N GLU A 180 21.10 -6.01 -10.69
CA GLU A 180 20.53 -6.06 -12.04
C GLU A 180 19.05 -6.48 -11.95
N TYR A 181 18.18 -5.75 -12.65
CA TYR A 181 16.75 -6.02 -12.78
C TYR A 181 16.39 -6.16 -14.26
N LYS A 182 15.48 -7.06 -14.60
CA LYS A 182 14.82 -7.06 -15.91
C LYS A 182 13.71 -6.05 -15.96
N ILE A 183 13.65 -5.28 -17.05
CA ILE A 183 12.57 -4.33 -17.32
C ILE A 183 11.89 -4.65 -18.66
N VAL A 184 10.62 -4.25 -18.78
CA VAL A 184 9.80 -4.51 -19.97
C VAL A 184 8.95 -3.29 -20.31
N THR A 185 8.94 -2.88 -21.59
CA THR A 185 8.00 -1.87 -22.11
C THR A 185 6.75 -2.57 -22.63
N ILE A 186 5.61 -2.34 -21.98
CA ILE A 186 4.31 -2.92 -22.38
C ILE A 186 3.48 -1.82 -23.03
N LYS A 187 2.86 -2.13 -24.18
CA LYS A 187 2.02 -1.20 -24.95
C LYS A 187 0.64 -1.81 -25.19
N LYS A 188 -0.43 -1.01 -25.11
CA LYS A 188 -1.80 -1.44 -25.40
C LYS A 188 -2.54 -0.36 -26.19
N HIS A 189 -3.37 -0.80 -27.13
CA HIS A 189 -4.32 0.03 -27.86
C HIS A 189 -5.70 -0.09 -27.21
N PHE A 190 -6.37 1.04 -26.96
CA PHE A 190 -7.70 1.08 -26.37
C PHE A 190 -8.74 1.65 -27.35
N ASP A 191 -9.48 0.74 -27.98
CA ASP A 191 -10.63 1.05 -28.83
C ASP A 191 -11.78 1.64 -28.00
N GLY A 192 -12.00 2.96 -28.05
CA GLY A 192 -13.10 3.59 -27.31
C GLY A 192 -13.32 5.10 -27.47
N ALA A 193 -12.33 5.86 -27.98
CA ALA A 193 -12.37 7.34 -27.98
C ALA A 193 -12.46 7.98 -29.38
N GLY A 194 -13.09 7.29 -30.35
CA GLY A 194 -13.21 7.76 -31.74
C GLY A 194 -11.98 7.39 -32.58
N ASP A 195 -10.82 7.86 -32.16
CA ASP A 195 -9.51 7.30 -32.52
C ASP A 195 -9.00 6.54 -31.28
N GLY A 196 -8.47 5.32 -31.45
CA GLY A 196 -8.03 4.49 -30.32
C GLY A 196 -6.74 5.02 -29.67
N VAL A 197 -6.66 4.91 -28.34
CA VAL A 197 -5.53 5.46 -27.56
C VAL A 197 -4.44 4.41 -27.37
N ASP A 198 -3.22 4.71 -27.80
CA ASP A 198 -2.03 3.93 -27.47
C ASP A 198 -1.45 4.37 -26.12
N GLU A 199 -1.52 3.51 -25.11
CA GLU A 199 -0.84 3.68 -23.82
C GLU A 199 0.38 2.76 -23.74
N GLN A 200 1.47 3.24 -23.12
CA GLN A 200 2.68 2.45 -22.91
C GLN A 200 3.45 2.84 -21.65
N TYR A 201 3.87 1.81 -20.90
CA TYR A 201 4.55 1.93 -19.60
C TYR A 201 5.78 1.02 -19.56
N THR A 202 6.80 1.37 -18.77
CA THR A 202 8.02 0.56 -18.61
C THR A 202 8.14 0.08 -17.17
N PHE A 203 8.05 -1.23 -16.94
CA PHE A 203 7.98 -1.84 -15.62
C PHE A 203 9.22 -2.66 -15.27
N PHE A 204 9.50 -2.79 -13.98
CA PHE A 204 10.29 -3.92 -13.49
C PHE A 204 9.52 -5.24 -13.70
N ALA A 205 10.19 -6.26 -14.25
CA ALA A 205 9.64 -7.61 -14.41
C ALA A 205 9.78 -8.47 -13.15
N GLU A 206 10.45 -7.97 -12.12
CA GLU A 206 10.62 -8.61 -10.81
C GLU A 206 10.42 -7.60 -9.67
N ASN A 207 10.21 -8.06 -8.44
CA ASN A 207 9.98 -7.16 -7.30
C ASN A 207 11.30 -6.47 -6.89
N LEU A 208 11.20 -5.26 -6.34
CA LEU A 208 12.37 -4.50 -5.85
C LEU A 208 13.11 -5.28 -4.75
N ASN A 209 14.43 -5.37 -4.83
CA ASN A 209 15.31 -6.11 -3.91
C ASN A 209 16.25 -5.20 -3.09
N LEU A 210 16.04 -3.88 -3.13
CA LEU A 210 16.88 -2.88 -2.45
C LEU A 210 16.97 -3.13 -0.93
N GLY A 211 18.17 -2.93 -0.38
CA GLY A 211 18.37 -2.75 1.07
C GLY A 211 18.83 -3.99 1.84
N LYS A 212 18.98 -3.81 3.15
CA LYS A 212 19.53 -4.80 4.08
C LYS A 212 18.43 -5.72 4.59
N GLN A 213 18.66 -7.05 4.58
CA GLN A 213 17.72 -7.97 5.22
C GLN A 213 17.68 -7.76 6.76
N ILE A 214 16.46 -7.70 7.28
CA ILE A 214 16.10 -7.91 8.69
C ILE A 214 15.17 -9.12 8.81
N LEU A 215 14.95 -9.63 10.03
CA LEU A 215 13.95 -10.67 10.27
C LEU A 215 12.54 -10.05 10.40
N ALA A 216 11.50 -10.78 10.01
CA ALA A 216 10.10 -10.35 10.13
C ALA A 216 9.65 -9.97 11.56
N ASN A 217 10.38 -10.47 12.57
CA ASN A 217 10.17 -10.16 14.00
C ASN A 217 11.24 -9.23 14.60
N ALA A 218 12.09 -8.61 13.77
CA ALA A 218 13.05 -7.62 14.23
C ALA A 218 12.34 -6.39 14.81
N THR A 219 12.94 -5.83 15.87
CA THR A 219 12.39 -4.72 16.67
C THR A 219 13.37 -3.55 16.79
N GLU A 220 14.64 -3.78 16.43
CA GLU A 220 15.57 -2.73 16.02
C GLU A 220 15.29 -2.35 14.56
N PHE A 221 15.38 -1.06 14.23
CA PHE A 221 15.18 -0.51 12.89
C PHE A 221 16.01 0.76 12.70
N SER A 222 16.17 1.24 11.45
CA SER A 222 16.88 2.50 11.17
C SER A 222 16.29 3.30 10.00
N ASP A 223 15.77 4.49 10.29
CA ASP A 223 15.33 5.49 9.27
C ASP A 223 16.47 5.99 8.34
N SER A 224 17.69 5.43 8.44
CA SER A 224 18.87 5.79 7.64
C SER A 224 19.38 4.65 6.74
N ILE A 225 18.74 3.48 6.76
CA ILE A 225 19.12 2.30 5.99
C ILE A 225 17.84 1.65 5.47
N VAL A 226 17.72 1.37 4.17
CA VAL A 226 16.55 0.65 3.66
C VAL A 226 16.52 -0.78 4.20
N GLU A 227 15.44 -1.16 4.87
CA GLU A 227 15.26 -2.44 5.54
C GLU A 227 14.23 -3.32 4.81
N LYS A 228 14.65 -4.52 4.39
CA LYS A 228 13.79 -5.52 3.73
C LYS A 228 13.61 -6.77 4.58
N VAL A 229 12.45 -7.40 4.48
CA VAL A 229 12.20 -8.77 4.96
C VAL A 229 12.10 -9.67 3.74
N CYS A 230 12.94 -10.69 3.63
CA CYS A 230 12.81 -11.70 2.58
C CYS A 230 11.77 -12.76 3.00
N TYR A 231 11.07 -13.40 2.06
CA TYR A 231 10.00 -14.34 2.44
C TYR A 231 10.56 -15.51 3.26
N ASN A 232 9.86 -15.88 4.34
CA ASN A 232 10.32 -16.84 5.35
C ASN A 232 11.60 -16.42 6.13
N ASP A 233 12.08 -15.19 5.97
CA ASP A 233 13.44 -14.69 6.25
C ASP A 233 14.56 -15.47 5.52
N ASP A 234 14.27 -15.98 4.32
CA ASP A 234 15.22 -16.69 3.46
C ASP A 234 15.64 -15.79 2.28
N GLU A 235 16.94 -15.43 2.26
CA GLU A 235 17.57 -14.58 1.22
C GLU A 235 17.27 -15.09 -0.20
N TRP A 236 17.11 -16.40 -0.38
CA TRP A 236 16.82 -17.00 -1.68
C TRP A 236 15.60 -16.39 -2.37
N TYR A 237 14.52 -16.07 -1.63
CA TYR A 237 13.33 -15.47 -2.24
C TYR A 237 13.60 -14.06 -2.77
N CYS A 238 14.30 -13.24 -1.98
CA CYS A 238 14.72 -11.90 -2.38
C CYS A 238 15.50 -11.94 -3.70
N ASP A 239 16.52 -12.79 -3.77
CA ASP A 239 17.48 -12.83 -4.87
C ASP A 239 16.99 -13.61 -6.11
N ASN A 240 15.82 -14.27 -6.01
CA ASN A 240 15.15 -14.95 -7.11
C ASN A 240 13.87 -14.19 -7.54
N GLY A 241 13.95 -12.86 -7.58
CA GLY A 241 12.92 -11.98 -8.17
C GLY A 241 11.61 -11.83 -7.39
N PHE A 242 11.41 -12.58 -6.30
CA PHE A 242 10.31 -12.31 -5.35
C PHE A 242 10.57 -11.04 -4.54
N GLY A 243 11.82 -10.58 -4.47
CA GLY A 243 12.24 -9.28 -3.93
C GLY A 243 12.06 -9.13 -2.42
N GLY A 244 12.35 -7.93 -1.94
CA GLY A 244 12.14 -7.55 -0.55
C GLY A 244 10.67 -7.29 -0.23
N LEU A 245 10.29 -7.55 1.03
CA LEU A 245 9.05 -7.08 1.63
C LEU A 245 9.38 -5.90 2.54
N TYR A 246 8.69 -4.78 2.37
CA TYR A 246 8.94 -3.50 3.04
C TYR A 246 7.71 -3.08 3.83
N THR A 247 7.85 -2.35 4.95
CA THR A 247 6.68 -1.69 5.56
C THR A 247 6.18 -0.56 4.67
N TRP A 248 5.00 0.01 4.96
CA TRP A 248 4.46 1.07 4.10
C TRP A 248 5.31 2.35 4.20
N SER A 249 5.73 2.75 5.41
CA SER A 249 6.64 3.90 5.57
C SER A 249 7.97 3.68 4.85
N GLU A 250 8.55 2.48 5.00
CA GLU A 250 9.76 2.03 4.30
C GLU A 250 9.60 2.13 2.78
N ALA A 251 8.51 1.59 2.23
CA ALA A 251 8.21 1.65 0.80
C ALA A 251 8.10 3.10 0.29
N MET A 252 7.40 3.96 1.03
CA MET A 252 7.27 5.39 0.71
C MET A 252 8.56 6.20 0.96
N ASN A 253 9.61 5.59 1.52
CA ASN A 253 10.85 6.26 1.95
C ASN A 253 10.59 7.40 2.97
N ILE A 254 9.78 7.13 3.99
CA ILE A 254 9.47 8.06 5.10
C ILE A 254 9.76 7.41 6.47
N PRO A 255 10.00 8.20 7.55
CA PRO A 255 10.35 7.67 8.87
C PRO A 255 9.37 6.63 9.44
N LYS A 256 9.90 5.56 10.04
CA LYS A 256 9.15 4.33 10.42
C LYS A 256 8.03 4.54 11.44
N LYS A 257 8.09 5.63 12.23
CA LYS A 257 6.98 6.09 13.08
C LYS A 257 5.64 6.22 12.32
N TYR A 258 5.69 6.48 11.01
CA TYR A 258 4.49 6.61 10.17
C TYR A 258 3.84 5.26 9.80
N ASP A 259 4.36 4.13 10.29
CA ASP A 259 3.66 2.83 10.27
C ASP A 259 2.57 2.69 11.36
N THR A 260 2.62 3.49 12.43
CA THR A 260 1.65 3.46 13.55
C THR A 260 0.86 4.76 13.68
N VAL A 261 1.49 5.92 13.51
CA VAL A 261 0.88 7.26 13.67
C VAL A 261 -0.38 7.46 12.81
N ALA A 262 -1.47 7.95 13.42
CA ALA A 262 -2.73 8.30 12.75
C ALA A 262 -2.57 9.31 11.59
N VAL A 263 -3.47 9.26 10.61
CA VAL A 263 -3.29 9.93 9.31
C VAL A 263 -3.30 11.45 9.39
N GLU A 264 -4.08 12.02 10.30
CA GLU A 264 -4.13 13.47 10.56
C GLU A 264 -2.84 14.03 11.20
N LYS A 265 -1.88 13.15 11.54
CA LYS A 265 -0.55 13.47 12.08
C LYS A 265 0.60 12.97 11.20
N LEU A 266 0.30 12.42 10.02
CA LEU A 266 1.33 12.29 8.98
C LEU A 266 1.86 13.68 8.67
N ASP A 267 3.19 13.81 8.57
CA ASP A 267 3.76 15.04 8.05
C ASP A 267 3.50 15.06 6.54
N THR A 268 2.55 15.90 6.13
CA THR A 268 2.11 15.93 4.75
C THR A 268 3.09 16.64 3.81
N THR A 269 4.21 17.17 4.31
CA THR A 269 5.30 17.67 3.45
C THR A 269 5.98 16.55 2.66
N TYR A 270 5.95 15.30 3.17
CA TYR A 270 6.37 14.10 2.42
C TYR A 270 5.40 13.74 1.27
N PHE A 271 4.21 14.34 1.23
CA PHE A 271 3.13 14.10 0.26
C PHE A 271 2.65 15.44 -0.36
N ASP A 272 3.61 16.26 -0.77
CA ASP A 272 3.47 17.64 -1.28
C ASP A 272 2.35 18.46 -0.59
N ASN A 273 2.61 18.83 0.66
CA ASN A 273 1.79 19.75 1.46
C ASN A 273 0.33 19.29 1.64
N GLY A 274 0.09 17.98 1.65
CA GLY A 274 -1.24 17.40 1.87
C GLY A 274 -2.13 17.42 0.64
N LYS A 275 -1.55 17.66 -0.54
CA LYS A 275 -2.27 17.61 -1.80
C LYS A 275 -1.69 16.49 -2.65
N TYR A 276 -2.41 15.37 -2.73
CA TYR A 276 -2.23 14.38 -3.79
C TYR A 276 -2.51 15.07 -5.15
N ILE A 277 -1.49 15.73 -5.69
CA ILE A 277 -1.37 16.09 -7.10
C ILE A 277 -0.60 14.95 -7.75
N ASP A 278 -1.18 14.34 -8.79
CA ASP A 278 -0.57 13.88 -10.05
C ASP A 278 0.98 13.91 -10.15
N GLN A 279 1.67 13.26 -9.21
CA GLN A 279 3.12 13.18 -9.10
C GLN A 279 3.49 11.80 -8.57
N HIS A 280 4.29 11.11 -9.36
CA HIS A 280 4.81 9.78 -9.10
C HIS A 280 5.62 9.71 -7.81
N ILE A 281 5.14 8.92 -6.83
CA ILE A 281 5.83 8.72 -5.56
C ILE A 281 7.01 7.77 -5.77
N GLN A 282 8.21 8.35 -5.93
CA GLN A 282 9.45 7.60 -6.12
C GLN A 282 9.66 6.55 -5.01
N GLY A 283 9.49 6.96 -3.74
CA GLY A 283 9.76 6.12 -2.58
C GLY A 283 11.14 5.47 -2.65
N ILE A 284 11.22 4.17 -2.37
CA ILE A 284 12.45 3.37 -2.52
C ILE A 284 12.72 2.87 -3.95
N CYS A 285 11.87 3.15 -4.94
CA CYS A 285 12.23 2.89 -6.34
C CYS A 285 13.45 3.73 -6.77
N PRO A 286 14.20 3.32 -7.81
CA PRO A 286 15.35 4.09 -8.29
C PRO A 286 14.94 5.47 -8.79
N LYS A 287 15.89 6.41 -8.87
CA LYS A 287 15.62 7.73 -9.45
C LYS A 287 15.16 7.61 -10.90
N GLY A 288 14.04 8.26 -11.25
CA GLY A 288 13.39 8.11 -12.56
C GLY A 288 12.38 6.94 -12.62
N TRP A 289 12.05 6.37 -11.46
CA TRP A 289 11.06 5.31 -11.27
C TRP A 289 10.25 5.55 -10.00
N HIS A 290 9.03 5.02 -9.94
CA HIS A 290 8.11 5.18 -8.82
C HIS A 290 7.38 3.89 -8.46
N ILE A 291 6.79 3.87 -7.27
CA ILE A 291 5.96 2.75 -6.78
C ILE A 291 4.70 2.68 -7.63
N MET A 292 4.46 1.53 -8.26
CA MET A 292 3.36 1.35 -9.21
C MET A 292 2.00 1.89 -8.73
N GLU A 293 1.37 2.70 -9.56
CA GLU A 293 0.08 3.33 -9.26
C GLU A 293 -1.13 2.44 -9.62
N GLU A 294 -2.31 2.76 -9.06
CA GLU A 294 -3.55 2.02 -9.35
C GLU A 294 -3.86 1.96 -10.86
N ASN A 295 -3.61 3.05 -11.59
CA ASN A 295 -3.90 3.13 -13.03
C ASN A 295 -2.99 2.19 -13.84
N GLU A 296 -1.75 1.98 -13.39
CA GLU A 296 -0.78 1.12 -14.08
C GLU A 296 -1.06 -0.36 -13.81
N TRP A 297 -1.42 -0.72 -12.57
CA TRP A 297 -1.96 -2.04 -12.28
C TRP A 297 -3.27 -2.32 -13.05
N ARG A 298 -4.10 -1.30 -13.29
CA ARG A 298 -5.30 -1.40 -14.15
C ARG A 298 -4.96 -1.55 -15.62
N PHE A 299 -3.98 -0.80 -16.13
CA PHE A 299 -3.45 -0.93 -17.49
C PHE A 299 -2.98 -2.37 -17.73
N LEU A 300 -2.22 -2.95 -16.79
CA LEU A 300 -1.75 -4.33 -16.87
C LEU A 300 -2.90 -5.35 -16.79
N GLY A 301 -3.73 -5.26 -15.75
CA GLY A 301 -4.70 -6.28 -15.37
C GLY A 301 -4.11 -7.31 -14.39
N GLY A 302 -4.61 -8.54 -14.46
CA GLY A 302 -4.19 -9.66 -13.60
C GLY A 302 -4.33 -11.00 -14.32
N GLY A 303 -4.21 -12.11 -13.56
CA GLY A 303 -4.39 -13.45 -14.10
C GLY A 303 -3.32 -13.84 -15.13
N ALA A 304 -3.68 -14.73 -16.05
CA ALA A 304 -2.73 -15.40 -16.94
C ALA A 304 -1.89 -14.46 -17.84
N MET A 305 -2.33 -13.22 -18.04
CA MET A 305 -1.66 -12.19 -18.85
C MET A 305 -0.33 -11.69 -18.27
N VAL A 306 -0.22 -11.66 -16.94
CA VAL A 306 0.93 -11.11 -16.21
C VAL A 306 1.55 -12.09 -15.22
N ASN A 307 0.82 -13.14 -14.84
CA ASN A 307 1.30 -14.17 -13.92
C ASN A 307 2.44 -14.97 -14.56
N SER A 308 3.56 -15.05 -13.84
CA SER A 308 4.73 -15.82 -14.24
C SER A 308 4.42 -17.32 -14.45
N ARG A 309 5.26 -17.98 -15.25
CA ARG A 309 5.24 -19.44 -15.35
C ARG A 309 5.95 -20.12 -14.18
N ALA A 310 6.78 -19.40 -13.43
CA ALA A 310 7.25 -19.85 -12.12
C ALA A 310 6.10 -19.78 -11.10
N VAL A 311 6.01 -20.78 -10.23
CA VAL A 311 4.93 -21.03 -9.25
C VAL A 311 3.54 -21.21 -9.86
N TRP A 312 2.96 -20.18 -10.49
CA TRP A 312 1.57 -20.15 -10.94
C TRP A 312 1.32 -20.78 -12.33
N ASN A 313 2.36 -21.09 -13.10
CA ASN A 313 2.23 -21.65 -14.45
C ASN A 313 1.29 -20.81 -15.37
N GLY A 314 1.36 -19.48 -15.23
CA GLY A 314 0.64 -18.51 -16.07
C GLY A 314 1.14 -18.49 -17.51
N GLN A 315 0.82 -17.43 -18.26
CA GLN A 315 1.32 -17.28 -19.64
C GLN A 315 2.31 -16.12 -19.81
N ASP A 316 2.21 -15.10 -18.94
CA ASP A 316 3.03 -13.89 -18.97
C ASP A 316 3.13 -13.29 -20.38
N TYR A 317 1.97 -13.07 -21.01
CA TYR A 317 1.86 -12.59 -22.38
C TYR A 317 2.47 -11.19 -22.58
N TYR A 318 2.55 -10.39 -21.52
CA TYR A 318 3.18 -9.06 -21.56
C TYR A 318 4.63 -9.03 -21.04
N GLY A 319 5.12 -10.11 -20.40
CA GLY A 319 6.47 -10.16 -19.83
C GLY A 319 6.63 -9.53 -18.45
N PHE A 320 5.54 -9.17 -17.76
CA PHE A 320 5.57 -8.53 -16.45
C PHE A 320 6.01 -9.48 -15.31
N SER A 321 5.96 -10.80 -15.54
CA SER A 321 6.55 -11.85 -14.67
C SER A 321 6.16 -11.69 -13.18
N LEU A 322 4.86 -11.59 -12.91
CA LEU A 322 4.36 -11.47 -11.53
C LEU A 322 4.52 -12.78 -10.75
N LEU A 323 5.11 -12.67 -9.55
CA LEU A 323 5.39 -13.80 -8.66
C LEU A 323 4.57 -13.70 -7.34
N PRO A 324 3.99 -14.81 -6.86
CA PRO A 324 3.19 -14.83 -5.64
C PRO A 324 4.07 -14.96 -4.39
N VAL A 325 4.79 -13.90 -4.04
CA VAL A 325 5.61 -13.85 -2.81
C VAL A 325 4.74 -13.85 -1.54
N GLY A 326 3.48 -13.44 -1.61
CA GLY A 326 2.65 -13.24 -0.43
C GLY A 326 3.04 -11.97 0.34
N TYR A 327 3.07 -12.03 1.67
CA TYR A 327 3.42 -10.91 2.56
C TYR A 327 3.87 -11.41 3.94
N SER A 328 4.43 -10.51 4.76
CA SER A 328 4.69 -10.75 6.18
C SER A 328 3.86 -9.85 7.09
N PHE A 329 3.43 -10.39 8.23
CA PHE A 329 2.67 -9.66 9.24
C PHE A 329 2.95 -10.23 10.63
N GLN A 330 3.19 -9.36 11.61
CA GLN A 330 3.41 -9.72 13.04
C GLN A 330 4.46 -10.85 13.25
N GLY A 331 5.56 -10.85 12.49
CA GLY A 331 6.61 -11.88 12.58
C GLY A 331 6.29 -13.22 11.92
N LYS A 332 5.23 -13.29 11.10
CA LYS A 332 4.79 -14.47 10.35
C LYS A 332 4.62 -14.17 8.86
N PHE A 333 4.44 -15.21 8.06
CA PHE A 333 4.45 -15.18 6.59
C PHE A 333 3.19 -15.83 6.02
N TYR A 334 2.61 -15.23 4.97
CA TYR A 334 1.27 -15.55 4.49
C TYR A 334 1.14 -15.41 2.96
N GLY A 335 0.32 -16.28 2.34
CA GLY A 335 -0.16 -16.12 0.96
C GLY A 335 0.84 -16.44 -0.16
N TYR A 336 2.05 -16.92 0.14
CA TYR A 336 2.97 -17.40 -0.89
C TYR A 336 2.33 -18.52 -1.74
N GLY A 337 2.44 -18.41 -3.06
CA GLY A 337 1.78 -19.32 -4.01
C GLY A 337 0.27 -19.11 -4.17
N GLU A 338 -0.40 -18.41 -3.26
CA GLU A 338 -1.84 -18.11 -3.33
C GLU A 338 -2.10 -16.73 -3.95
N PHE A 339 -1.33 -15.71 -3.54
CA PHE A 339 -1.55 -14.32 -3.90
C PHE A 339 -0.24 -13.59 -4.22
N ALA A 340 -0.29 -12.78 -5.27
CA ALA A 340 0.64 -11.66 -5.42
C ALA A 340 -0.02 -10.41 -4.85
N ARG A 341 0.76 -9.62 -4.12
CA ARG A 341 0.38 -8.31 -3.58
C ARG A 341 1.48 -7.31 -3.89
N ALA A 342 1.17 -6.02 -3.79
CA ALA A 342 2.17 -4.96 -3.67
C ALA A 342 1.56 -3.75 -2.94
N TRP A 343 2.42 -2.92 -2.35
CA TRP A 343 2.00 -1.58 -1.94
C TRP A 343 1.61 -0.73 -3.15
N LEU A 344 0.59 0.12 -2.97
CA LEU A 344 0.31 1.28 -3.81
C LEU A 344 0.76 2.55 -3.05
N PRO A 345 1.13 3.64 -3.74
CA PRO A 345 1.52 4.91 -3.11
C PRO A 345 0.32 5.70 -2.56
N ALA A 346 -0.47 5.06 -1.70
CA ALA A 346 -1.66 5.63 -1.08
C ALA A 346 -2.01 4.94 0.24
N LEU A 347 -2.90 5.59 1.01
CA LEU A 347 -3.60 4.99 2.16
C LEU A 347 -4.89 4.29 1.72
N SER A 348 -5.35 3.30 2.49
CA SER A 348 -6.61 2.59 2.17
C SER A 348 -7.82 3.51 2.33
N LYS A 349 -8.83 3.34 1.47
CA LYS A 349 -10.08 4.11 1.54
C LYS A 349 -11.06 3.55 2.60
N LYS A 350 -10.67 2.47 3.30
CA LYS A 350 -11.48 1.75 4.30
C LYS A 350 -11.09 2.06 5.74
N ARG A 351 -9.79 2.24 5.99
CA ARG A 351 -9.15 2.47 7.27
C ARG A 351 -7.91 3.31 7.02
N ASP A 352 -7.73 4.33 7.85
CA ASP A 352 -6.63 5.28 7.85
C ASP A 352 -5.31 4.66 8.34
N ASP A 353 -5.36 3.74 9.31
CA ASP A 353 -4.17 3.04 9.79
C ASP A 353 -3.56 2.03 8.78
N MET A 354 -4.25 1.76 7.67
CA MET A 354 -3.87 0.79 6.64
C MET A 354 -3.27 1.45 5.38
N GLY A 355 -2.14 0.93 4.92
CA GLY A 355 -1.59 1.24 3.61
C GLY A 355 -2.43 0.59 2.50
N ARG A 356 -2.52 1.24 1.35
CA ARG A 356 -3.29 0.72 0.21
C ARG A 356 -2.48 -0.33 -0.55
N THR A 357 -3.14 -1.42 -0.93
CA THR A 357 -2.48 -2.57 -1.56
C THR A 357 -3.28 -3.10 -2.74
N VAL A 358 -2.57 -3.49 -3.79
CA VAL A 358 -3.10 -4.36 -4.83
C VAL A 358 -3.02 -5.82 -4.36
N LEU A 359 -3.96 -6.65 -4.78
CA LEU A 359 -3.95 -8.10 -4.58
C LEU A 359 -4.50 -8.80 -5.83
N THR A 360 -3.81 -9.82 -6.31
CA THR A 360 -4.23 -10.67 -7.43
C THR A 360 -3.84 -12.13 -7.21
N SER A 361 -4.39 -13.04 -8.01
CA SER A 361 -4.30 -14.50 -7.87
C SER A 361 -3.82 -15.20 -9.14
N ASP A 362 -3.60 -16.51 -9.08
CA ASP A 362 -3.30 -17.38 -10.21
C ASP A 362 -4.38 -17.33 -11.31
N THR A 363 -5.65 -17.39 -10.91
CA THR A 363 -6.83 -17.32 -11.77
C THR A 363 -7.11 -15.89 -12.25
N ASP A 364 -7.85 -15.77 -13.35
CA ASP A 364 -8.33 -14.50 -13.92
C ASP A 364 -9.43 -13.81 -13.06
N ALA A 365 -9.48 -14.12 -11.76
CA ALA A 365 -10.38 -13.49 -10.79
C ALA A 365 -9.95 -12.04 -10.47
N TYR A 366 -10.90 -11.26 -9.98
CA TYR A 366 -10.79 -9.81 -9.78
C TYR A 366 -9.53 -9.39 -9.01
N THR A 367 -8.66 -8.63 -9.68
CA THR A 367 -7.58 -7.88 -9.02
C THR A 367 -8.19 -6.80 -8.12
N LEU A 368 -7.83 -6.80 -6.84
CA LEU A 368 -8.36 -5.90 -5.82
C LEU A 368 -7.38 -4.76 -5.57
N TYR A 369 -7.70 -3.56 -6.05
CA TYR A 369 -6.87 -2.35 -5.92
C TYR A 369 -6.97 -1.65 -4.55
N ASP A 370 -7.62 -2.26 -3.57
CA ASP A 370 -7.63 -1.82 -2.17
C ASP A 370 -8.01 -3.02 -1.29
N SER A 371 -7.09 -3.98 -1.13
CA SER A 371 -7.27 -5.05 -0.13
C SER A 371 -6.93 -4.57 1.28
N GLY A 372 -5.90 -3.74 1.39
CA GLY A 372 -5.36 -3.15 2.62
C GLY A 372 -4.36 -4.07 3.33
N LEU A 373 -3.42 -3.44 4.06
CA LEU A 373 -2.75 -4.02 5.23
C LEU A 373 -2.36 -2.88 6.19
N GLU A 374 -2.41 -3.11 7.50
CA GLU A 374 -1.85 -2.19 8.48
C GLU A 374 -0.38 -1.87 8.14
N ARG A 375 -0.02 -0.59 8.16
CA ARG A 375 1.24 -0.09 7.55
C ARG A 375 2.52 -0.78 8.06
N TYR A 376 2.52 -1.23 9.31
CA TYR A 376 3.61 -1.99 9.96
C TYR A 376 3.79 -3.45 9.50
N GLY A 377 2.97 -3.96 8.58
CA GLY A 377 3.18 -5.23 7.88
C GLY A 377 4.12 -5.06 6.68
N TYR A 378 4.69 -6.14 6.15
CA TYR A 378 5.64 -6.07 5.04
C TYR A 378 5.06 -6.62 3.73
N GLN A 379 5.11 -5.85 2.65
CA GLN A 379 4.69 -6.24 1.29
C GLN A 379 5.73 -5.84 0.25
N PRO A 380 5.79 -6.47 -0.94
CA PRO A 380 6.79 -6.09 -1.93
C PRO A 380 6.43 -4.76 -2.60
N VAL A 381 7.46 -4.14 -3.17
CA VAL A 381 7.35 -2.97 -4.04
C VAL A 381 7.64 -3.39 -5.48
N ARG A 382 6.90 -2.81 -6.42
CA ARG A 382 7.15 -2.93 -7.86
C ARG A 382 7.19 -1.54 -8.47
N CYS A 383 8.13 -1.32 -9.39
CA CYS A 383 8.46 0.00 -9.91
C CYS A 383 8.07 0.17 -11.38
N THR A 384 7.49 1.33 -11.72
CA THR A 384 7.33 1.81 -13.10
C THR A 384 8.26 2.99 -13.33
N LYS A 385 8.67 3.19 -14.58
CA LYS A 385 9.48 4.34 -15.00
C LYS A 385 8.62 5.58 -15.16
N ASP A 386 9.12 6.74 -14.73
CA ASP A 386 8.44 8.02 -14.88
C ASP A 386 8.25 8.38 -16.37
N TYR A 387 7.14 9.07 -16.72
CA TYR A 387 6.70 9.30 -18.10
C TYR A 387 6.27 10.74 -18.40
#